data_AF-A0A7X7E2Q3-F1
#
_entry.id   AF-A0A7X7E2Q3-F1
#
_cell.length_a   1.000
_cell.length_b   1.000
_cell.length_c   1.000
_cell.angle_alpha   90.00
_cell.angle_beta   90.00
_cell.angle_gamma   90.00
#
_symmetry.space_group_name_H-M   'P 1'
#
loop_
_entity.id
_entity.type
_entity.pdbx_description
1 polymer ?
#
loop_
_entity_poly.entity_id
_entity_poly.type
_entity_poly.pdbx_seq_one_letter_code
_entity_poly.pdbx_strand_id
1 'polypeptide(L)'
;MSASTQSDLLHHLKAIKEKQRVFENAFQGVARMILESQIEKVVVNGKTTYDFSIFRSGKKHVIGMYDEVNSFVSYVKDAAEGGSSAEMAFVLVGEPGNGKTFFVEFLCNRYREFLSEPRNRKYTFRFNNLEKLGHYGRINTIESQTYEDPMVLGMNLFDTINESKEYLSKTCGFTDKELETLYDNYRPLGACSGYIWNDIRNYTGGNIDDMLSFIDVVPVPLTESLGTVTGKYPAKDKMTSSAVDL
;
A
#
# COMPACT_ATOMS: atom_id res chain seq x y z
N MET A 1 -30.74 -21.00 -13.43
CA MET A 1 -29.57 -21.69 -12.84
C MET A 1 -28.33 -20.89 -13.22
N SER A 2 -28.01 -19.86 -12.45
CA SER A 2 -26.79 -19.07 -12.64
C SER A 2 -25.68 -19.71 -11.82
N ALA A 3 -24.62 -20.16 -12.49
CA ALA A 3 -23.37 -20.43 -11.81
C ALA A 3 -22.93 -19.15 -11.09
N SER A 4 -22.69 -19.23 -9.79
CA SER A 4 -22.18 -18.10 -9.01
C SER A 4 -20.78 -17.73 -9.51
N THR A 5 -20.69 -16.84 -10.49
CA THR A 5 -19.46 -16.12 -10.81
C THR A 5 -19.08 -15.34 -9.57
N GLN A 6 -18.16 -15.93 -8.80
CA GLN A 6 -17.65 -15.37 -7.57
C GLN A 6 -17.02 -14.01 -7.89
N SER A 7 -17.51 -12.94 -7.25
CA SER A 7 -17.02 -11.57 -7.47
C SER A 7 -15.49 -11.50 -7.35
N ASP A 8 -14.85 -10.76 -8.25
CA ASP A 8 -13.40 -10.51 -8.26
C ASP A 8 -12.91 -9.94 -6.93
N LEU A 9 -13.72 -9.08 -6.30
CA LEU A 9 -13.44 -8.55 -4.96
C LEU A 9 -13.39 -9.68 -3.93
N LEU A 10 -14.41 -10.55 -3.89
CA LEU A 10 -14.45 -11.67 -2.94
C LEU A 10 -13.28 -12.63 -3.14
N HIS A 11 -12.86 -12.86 -4.39
CA HIS A 11 -11.66 -13.63 -4.68
C HIS A 11 -10.41 -12.96 -4.09
N HIS A 12 -10.24 -11.64 -4.27
CA HIS A 12 -9.13 -10.91 -3.68
C HIS A 12 -9.12 -10.96 -2.14
N LEU A 13 -10.29 -10.75 -1.50
CA LEU A 13 -10.42 -10.78 -0.04
C LEU A 13 -10.10 -12.16 0.53
N LYS A 14 -10.57 -13.24 -0.11
CA LYS A 14 -10.21 -14.62 0.28
C LYS A 14 -8.73 -14.91 0.08
N ALA A 15 -8.11 -14.42 -0.99
CA ALA A 15 -6.67 -14.57 -1.20
C ALA A 15 -5.85 -13.88 -0.08
N ILE A 16 -6.35 -12.77 0.50
CA ILE A 16 -5.76 -12.16 1.70
C ILE A 16 -5.95 -13.06 2.92
N LYS A 17 -7.17 -13.58 3.14
CA LYS A 17 -7.47 -14.53 4.24
C LYS A 17 -6.54 -15.76 4.20
N GLU A 18 -6.29 -16.27 3.01
CA GLU A 18 -5.43 -17.43 2.75
C GLU A 18 -3.93 -17.07 2.72
N LYS A 19 -3.58 -15.80 2.96
CA LYS A 19 -2.21 -15.26 2.96
C LYS A 19 -1.45 -15.41 1.63
N GLN A 20 -2.19 -15.64 0.54
CA GLN A 20 -1.66 -15.64 -0.83
C GLN A 20 -1.41 -14.21 -1.33
N ARG A 21 -2.17 -13.25 -0.82
CA ARG A 21 -1.99 -11.80 -1.00
C ARG A 21 -1.82 -11.14 0.37
N VAL A 22 -1.26 -9.93 0.37
CA VAL A 22 -0.99 -9.17 1.61
C VAL A 22 -1.65 -7.80 1.52
N PHE A 23 -2.52 -7.49 2.49
CA PHE A 23 -3.00 -6.14 2.75
C PHE A 23 -2.11 -5.48 3.80
N GLU A 24 -1.46 -4.38 3.42
CA GLU A 24 -0.48 -3.67 4.25
C GLU A 24 -0.35 -2.23 3.75
N ASN A 25 0.00 -1.31 4.65
CA ASN A 25 0.35 0.05 4.27
C ASN A 25 1.78 0.13 3.67
N ALA A 26 2.17 1.33 3.21
CA ALA A 26 3.46 1.53 2.57
C ALA A 26 4.65 1.21 3.50
N PHE A 27 4.61 1.66 4.77
CA PHE A 27 5.65 1.38 5.75
C PHE A 27 5.78 -0.10 6.05
N GLN A 28 4.66 -0.79 6.26
CA GLN A 28 4.62 -2.23 6.48
C GLN A 28 5.22 -3.00 5.30
N GLY A 29 4.88 -2.61 4.05
CA GLY A 29 5.47 -3.22 2.87
C GLY A 29 6.99 -3.02 2.76
N VAL A 30 7.50 -1.82 3.05
CA VAL A 30 8.94 -1.53 3.02
C VAL A 30 9.66 -2.23 4.18
N ALA A 31 9.08 -2.23 5.39
CA ALA A 31 9.61 -2.95 6.54
C ALA A 31 9.74 -4.44 6.23
N ARG A 32 8.69 -5.05 5.69
CA ARG A 32 8.66 -6.46 5.33
C ARG A 32 9.72 -6.80 4.29
N MET A 33 9.82 -6.01 3.22
CA MET A 33 10.87 -6.16 2.21
C MET A 33 12.28 -6.21 2.84
N ILE A 34 12.56 -5.33 3.80
CA ILE A 34 13.89 -5.24 4.42
C ILE A 34 14.10 -6.37 5.44
N LEU A 35 13.12 -6.62 6.30
CA LEU A 35 13.24 -7.52 7.45
C LEU A 35 13.08 -9.00 7.10
N GLU A 36 12.53 -9.33 5.93
CA GLU A 36 12.54 -10.71 5.38
C GLU A 36 13.93 -11.10 4.85
N SER A 37 14.85 -10.16 4.66
CA SER A 37 16.23 -10.43 4.25
C SER A 37 17.12 -10.89 5.42
N GLN A 38 18.28 -11.49 5.12
CA GLN A 38 19.26 -11.85 6.14
C GLN A 38 19.81 -10.59 6.82
N ILE A 39 19.85 -10.62 8.16
CA ILE A 39 20.36 -9.53 8.99
C ILE A 39 21.52 -10.06 9.83
N GLU A 40 22.67 -9.40 9.73
CA GLU A 40 23.89 -9.79 10.44
C GLU A 40 24.32 -8.70 11.42
N LYS A 41 24.93 -9.10 12.54
CA LYS A 41 25.52 -8.16 13.49
C LYS A 41 27.01 -8.03 13.17
N VAL A 42 27.43 -6.85 12.73
CA VAL A 42 28.80 -6.58 12.26
C VAL A 42 29.46 -5.46 13.09
N VAL A 43 30.79 -5.40 13.07
CA VAL A 43 31.55 -4.32 13.71
C VAL A 43 32.10 -3.40 12.64
N VAL A 44 31.67 -2.14 12.65
CA VAL A 44 32.09 -1.09 11.72
C VAL A 44 32.63 0.08 12.56
N ASN A 45 33.86 0.53 12.28
CA ASN A 45 34.52 1.61 13.02
C ASN A 45 34.52 1.42 14.55
N GLY A 46 34.69 0.17 15.00
CA GLY A 46 34.70 -0.19 16.43
C GLY A 46 33.33 -0.17 17.11
N LYS A 47 32.25 0.14 16.38
CA LYS A 47 30.86 0.07 16.88
C LYS A 47 30.16 -1.14 16.29
N THR A 48 29.31 -1.77 17.09
CA THR A 48 28.48 -2.87 16.59
C THR A 48 27.22 -2.32 15.95
N THR A 49 26.89 -2.77 14.75
CA THR A 49 25.72 -2.35 13.97
C THR A 49 25.07 -3.54 13.27
N TYR A 50 23.89 -3.34 12.68
CA TYR A 50 23.25 -4.35 11.86
C TYR A 50 23.58 -4.14 10.39
N ASP A 51 23.89 -5.23 9.68
CA ASP A 51 24.02 -5.26 8.24
C ASP A 51 22.82 -5.97 7.63
N PHE A 52 22.11 -5.26 6.77
CA PHE A 52 20.89 -5.74 6.12
C PHE A 52 21.26 -6.18 4.70
N SER A 53 21.27 -7.49 4.47
CA SER A 53 21.79 -8.10 3.22
C SER A 53 21.10 -7.58 1.96
N ILE A 54 19.84 -7.16 2.03
CA ILE A 54 19.13 -6.52 0.92
C ILE A 54 19.84 -5.28 0.35
N PHE A 55 20.61 -4.57 1.17
CA PHE A 55 21.40 -3.40 0.74
C PHE A 55 22.81 -3.77 0.27
N ARG A 56 23.19 -5.05 0.35
CA ARG A 56 24.50 -5.59 -0.07
C ARG A 56 24.41 -6.49 -1.30
N SER A 57 23.21 -6.73 -1.81
CA SER A 57 22.98 -7.59 -2.97
C SER A 57 22.75 -6.80 -4.26
N GLY A 58 23.05 -7.44 -5.40
CA GLY A 58 22.88 -6.87 -6.74
C GLY A 58 24.12 -6.15 -7.28
N LYS A 59 24.07 -5.82 -8.59
CA LYS A 59 25.22 -5.28 -9.37
C LYS A 59 25.68 -3.89 -8.91
N LYS A 60 24.80 -3.09 -8.32
CA LYS A 60 25.09 -1.76 -7.78
C LYS A 60 24.46 -1.66 -6.40
N HIS A 61 25.14 -2.16 -5.39
CA HIS A 61 24.65 -2.16 -4.01
C HIS A 61 25.21 -0.99 -3.20
N VAL A 62 24.62 -0.75 -2.02
CA VAL A 62 25.01 0.36 -1.13
C VAL A 62 26.31 -0.02 -0.42
N ILE A 63 27.28 0.90 -0.38
CA ILE A 63 28.60 0.71 0.27
C ILE A 63 28.77 1.75 1.38
N GLY A 64 29.20 1.32 2.58
CA GLY A 64 29.62 2.21 3.67
C GLY A 64 28.52 2.89 4.48
N MET A 65 27.30 3.07 3.93
CA MET A 65 26.16 3.77 4.56
C MET A 65 25.47 2.98 5.70
N TYR A 66 26.24 2.39 6.62
CA TYR A 66 25.70 1.56 7.71
C TYR A 66 24.78 2.37 8.63
N ASP A 67 25.21 3.58 9.02
CA ASP A 67 24.45 4.41 9.97
C ASP A 67 23.15 4.93 9.34
N GLU A 68 23.18 5.37 8.08
CA GLU A 68 22.00 5.84 7.36
C GLU A 68 21.01 4.72 7.10
N VAL A 69 21.50 3.52 6.71
CA VAL A 69 20.64 2.35 6.53
C VAL A 69 19.98 1.98 7.85
N ASN A 70 20.73 1.87 8.95
CA ASN A 70 20.16 1.50 10.25
C ASN A 70 19.15 2.55 10.74
N SER A 71 19.43 3.84 10.55
CA SER A 71 18.49 4.91 10.88
C SER A 71 17.21 4.81 10.05
N PHE A 72 17.33 4.54 8.75
CA PHE A 72 16.18 4.34 7.87
C PHE A 72 15.35 3.12 8.28
N VAL A 73 15.99 1.98 8.56
CA VAL A 73 15.27 0.77 8.97
C VAL A 73 14.55 0.98 10.29
N SER A 74 15.18 1.64 11.27
CA SER A 74 14.51 2.00 12.54
C SER A 74 13.29 2.89 12.30
N TYR A 75 13.42 3.90 11.44
CA TYR A 75 12.31 4.79 11.08
C TYR A 75 11.14 4.05 10.42
N VAL A 76 11.42 3.20 9.42
CA VAL A 76 10.37 2.44 8.72
C VAL A 76 9.72 1.41 9.63
N LYS A 77 10.51 0.76 10.50
CA LYS A 77 9.99 -0.22 11.46
C LYS A 77 9.04 0.46 12.47
N ASP A 78 9.47 1.57 13.06
CA ASP A 78 8.64 2.35 13.98
C ASP A 78 7.32 2.76 13.31
N ALA A 79 7.38 3.31 12.09
CA ALA A 79 6.20 3.69 11.33
C ALA A 79 5.28 2.51 10.98
N ALA A 80 5.83 1.35 10.65
CA ALA A 80 5.07 0.13 10.34
C ALA A 80 4.32 -0.44 11.55
N GLU A 81 4.83 -0.18 12.76
CA GLU A 81 4.28 -0.60 14.05
C GLU A 81 3.33 0.47 14.65
N GLY A 82 3.01 1.54 13.92
CA GLY A 82 2.13 2.62 14.37
C GLY A 82 2.81 3.65 15.28
N GLY A 83 4.15 3.69 15.27
CA GLY A 83 4.95 4.66 15.99
C GLY A 83 4.91 6.07 15.38
N SER A 84 5.47 7.03 16.11
CA SER A 84 5.46 8.45 15.72
C SER A 84 6.12 8.74 14.37
N SER A 85 7.02 7.86 13.90
CA SER A 85 7.69 8.00 12.60
C SER A 85 6.72 8.00 11.43
N ALA A 86 5.51 7.42 11.58
CA ALA A 86 4.48 7.42 10.53
C ALA A 86 4.04 8.83 10.12
N GLU A 87 4.13 9.79 11.05
CA GLU A 87 3.73 11.19 10.86
C GLU A 87 4.92 12.12 10.54
N MET A 88 6.14 11.57 10.45
CA MET A 88 7.36 12.34 10.30
C MET A 88 7.97 12.16 8.91
N ALA A 89 8.70 13.18 8.44
CA ALA A 89 9.50 13.05 7.23
C ALA A 89 10.89 12.46 7.54
N PHE A 90 11.33 11.47 6.75
CA PHE A 90 12.72 11.00 6.78
C PHE A 90 13.61 11.85 5.86
N VAL A 91 14.69 12.39 6.41
CA VAL A 91 15.55 13.36 5.72
C VAL A 91 16.99 12.87 5.66
N LEU A 92 17.51 12.70 4.43
CA LEU A 92 18.92 12.43 4.19
C LEU A 92 19.72 13.73 4.05
N VAL A 93 20.70 13.94 4.92
CA VAL A 93 21.59 15.11 4.91
C VAL A 93 23.03 14.64 4.69
N GLY A 94 23.78 15.31 3.81
CA GLY A 94 25.20 15.03 3.59
C GLY A 94 25.76 15.80 2.39
N GLU A 95 27.07 15.75 2.22
CA GLU A 95 27.76 16.41 1.12
C GLU A 95 27.35 15.85 -0.26
N PRO A 96 27.48 16.63 -1.35
CA PRO A 96 27.36 16.11 -2.71
C PRO A 96 28.32 14.92 -2.92
N GLY A 97 27.83 13.84 -3.53
CA GLY A 97 28.63 12.63 -3.76
C GLY A 97 28.47 11.52 -2.71
N ASN A 98 27.86 11.77 -1.54
CA ASN A 98 27.67 10.77 -0.48
C ASN A 98 26.56 9.72 -0.76
N GLY A 99 26.16 9.51 -2.02
CA GLY A 99 25.25 8.41 -2.37
C GLY A 99 23.78 8.57 -1.98
N LYS A 100 23.30 9.72 -1.49
CA LYS A 100 21.88 9.93 -1.10
C LYS A 100 20.89 9.57 -2.21
N THR A 101 21.07 10.13 -3.40
CA THR A 101 20.22 9.84 -4.57
C THR A 101 20.30 8.36 -4.94
N PHE A 102 21.51 7.82 -4.95
CA PHE A 102 21.74 6.40 -5.24
C PHE A 102 21.03 5.48 -4.23
N PHE A 103 21.03 5.81 -2.94
CA PHE A 103 20.32 5.05 -1.92
C PHE A 103 18.82 5.03 -2.15
N VAL A 104 18.22 6.19 -2.46
CA VAL A 104 16.78 6.29 -2.77
C VAL A 104 16.44 5.49 -4.03
N GLU A 105 17.22 5.65 -5.10
CA GLU A 105 17.04 4.88 -6.34
C GLU A 105 17.18 3.36 -6.10
N PHE A 106 18.19 2.96 -5.34
CA PHE A 106 18.41 1.56 -4.97
C PHE A 106 17.20 0.99 -4.21
N LEU A 107 16.72 1.71 -3.20
CA LEU A 107 15.57 1.30 -2.39
C LEU A 107 14.31 1.17 -3.26
N CYS A 108 14.02 2.16 -4.12
CA CYS A 108 12.89 2.09 -5.04
C CYS A 108 12.98 0.89 -5.99
N ASN A 109 14.18 0.59 -6.50
CA ASN A 109 14.40 -0.58 -7.36
C ASN A 109 14.16 -1.90 -6.61
N ARG A 110 14.69 -2.03 -5.38
CA ARG A 110 14.41 -3.20 -4.53
C ARG A 110 12.92 -3.33 -4.25
N TYR A 111 12.23 -2.22 -4.00
CA TYR A 111 10.79 -2.25 -3.75
C TYR A 111 9.99 -2.68 -4.98
N ARG A 112 10.37 -2.24 -6.19
CA ARG A 112 9.72 -2.72 -7.42
C ARG A 112 9.95 -4.21 -7.65
N GLU A 113 11.18 -4.70 -7.43
CA GLU A 113 11.48 -6.14 -7.50
C GLU A 113 10.66 -6.93 -6.49
N PHE A 114 10.58 -6.45 -5.25
CA PHE A 114 9.73 -7.02 -4.21
C PHE A 114 8.27 -7.08 -4.64
N LEU A 115 7.71 -6.01 -5.19
CA LEU A 115 6.32 -5.95 -5.69
C LEU A 115 6.08 -6.80 -6.95
N SER A 116 7.14 -7.21 -7.66
CA SER A 116 7.02 -8.08 -8.84
C SER A 116 6.67 -9.53 -8.47
N GLU A 117 6.95 -9.93 -7.22
CA GLU A 117 6.56 -11.24 -6.73
C GLU A 117 5.03 -11.35 -6.60
N PRO A 118 4.42 -12.48 -7.03
CA PRO A 118 2.96 -12.63 -7.03
C PRO A 118 2.27 -12.34 -5.68
N ARG A 119 2.94 -12.67 -4.58
CA ARG A 119 2.44 -12.45 -3.20
C ARG A 119 2.40 -10.98 -2.80
N ASN A 120 3.35 -10.19 -3.28
CA ASN A 120 3.55 -8.79 -2.90
C ASN A 120 2.91 -7.81 -3.88
N ARG A 121 2.53 -8.30 -5.07
CA ARG A 121 1.90 -7.51 -6.10
C ARG A 121 0.70 -6.74 -5.56
N LYS A 122 0.69 -5.42 -5.80
CA LYS A 122 -0.42 -4.56 -5.41
C LYS A 122 -1.54 -4.63 -6.44
N TYR A 123 -2.77 -4.54 -5.95
CA TYR A 123 -4.00 -4.54 -6.74
C TYR A 123 -4.81 -3.30 -6.39
N THR A 124 -5.67 -2.90 -7.31
CA THR A 124 -6.72 -1.92 -7.07
C THR A 124 -8.04 -2.46 -7.62
N PHE A 125 -9.13 -1.74 -7.38
CA PHE A 125 -10.42 -2.03 -7.98
C PHE A 125 -10.73 -1.05 -9.11
N ARG A 126 -11.47 -1.56 -10.09
CA ARG A 126 -12.01 -0.81 -11.22
C ARG A 126 -13.52 -0.90 -11.19
N PHE A 127 -14.17 0.25 -11.25
CA PHE A 127 -15.60 0.33 -11.51
C PHE A 127 -15.85 0.12 -12.99
N ASN A 128 -16.80 -0.75 -13.31
CA ASN A 128 -17.24 -1.05 -14.67
C ASN A 128 -18.72 -0.80 -14.83
N ASN A 129 -19.20 -0.85 -16.07
CA ASN A 129 -20.62 -0.72 -16.41
C ASN A 129 -21.22 0.63 -15.97
N LEU A 130 -20.40 1.68 -15.88
CA LEU A 130 -20.83 2.99 -15.40
C LEU A 130 -21.81 3.68 -16.36
N GLU A 131 -21.85 3.25 -17.62
CA GLU A 131 -22.86 3.68 -18.59
C GLU A 131 -24.29 3.34 -18.13
N LYS A 132 -24.47 2.31 -17.30
CA LYS A 132 -25.78 1.94 -16.72
C LYS A 132 -26.32 2.98 -15.73
N LEU A 133 -25.43 3.75 -15.12
CA LEU A 133 -25.78 4.80 -14.16
C LEU A 133 -26.25 6.09 -14.88
N GLY A 134 -25.94 6.23 -16.17
CA GLY A 134 -26.49 7.26 -17.07
C GLY A 134 -25.89 8.68 -16.96
N HIS A 135 -25.12 8.99 -15.91
CA HIS A 135 -24.61 10.35 -15.67
C HIS A 135 -23.08 10.50 -15.76
N TYR A 136 -22.35 9.40 -16.02
CA TYR A 136 -20.88 9.41 -16.20
C TYR A 136 -20.42 9.71 -17.64
N GLY A 137 -21.34 10.14 -18.52
CA GLY A 137 -21.02 10.52 -19.90
C GLY A 137 -20.49 9.33 -20.72
N ARG A 138 -19.25 9.43 -21.20
CA ARG A 138 -18.57 8.36 -21.99
C ARG A 138 -17.65 7.48 -21.16
N ILE A 139 -17.65 7.65 -19.84
CA ILE A 139 -16.80 6.87 -18.94
C ILE A 139 -17.57 5.58 -18.60
N ASN A 140 -17.19 4.48 -19.24
CA ASN A 140 -17.78 3.16 -18.98
C ASN A 140 -17.05 2.42 -17.84
N THR A 141 -15.75 2.70 -17.71
CA THR A 141 -14.87 2.06 -16.73
C THR A 141 -13.91 3.08 -16.14
N ILE A 142 -13.65 3.00 -14.84
CA ILE A 142 -12.66 3.85 -14.16
C ILE A 142 -12.03 3.10 -12.99
N GLU A 143 -10.70 3.17 -12.87
CA GLU A 143 -9.96 2.64 -11.72
C GLU A 143 -10.10 3.58 -10.52
N SER A 144 -9.90 3.08 -9.29
CA SER A 144 -9.69 3.98 -8.14
C SER A 144 -8.54 4.94 -8.48
N GLN A 145 -8.82 6.24 -8.46
CA GLN A 145 -7.87 7.28 -8.88
C GLN A 145 -6.63 7.34 -7.97
N THR A 146 -6.76 6.90 -6.72
CA THR A 146 -5.68 6.82 -5.74
C THR A 146 -5.12 5.40 -5.62
N TYR A 147 -5.47 4.50 -6.54
CA TYR A 147 -5.07 3.09 -6.53
C TYR A 147 -5.32 2.42 -5.18
N GLU A 148 -6.50 2.63 -4.61
CA GLU A 148 -6.89 2.05 -3.33
C GLU A 148 -6.88 0.52 -3.41
N ASP A 149 -6.39 -0.10 -2.34
CA ASP A 149 -6.41 -1.56 -2.22
C ASP A 149 -7.87 -2.06 -2.14
N PRO A 150 -8.23 -3.18 -2.80
CA PRO A 150 -9.58 -3.73 -2.74
C PRO A 150 -10.06 -4.07 -1.32
N MET A 151 -9.16 -4.34 -0.37
CA MET A 151 -9.53 -4.50 1.04
C MET A 151 -10.12 -3.21 1.63
N VAL A 152 -9.69 -2.03 1.18
CA VAL A 152 -10.28 -0.75 1.59
C VAL A 152 -11.74 -0.67 1.14
N LEU A 153 -12.05 -1.10 -0.10
CA LEU A 153 -13.43 -1.23 -0.55
C LEU A 153 -14.19 -2.28 0.28
N GLY A 154 -13.56 -3.42 0.57
CA GLY A 154 -14.11 -4.47 1.44
C GLY A 154 -14.51 -3.98 2.84
N MET A 155 -13.74 -3.06 3.43
CA MET A 155 -14.04 -2.44 4.73
C MET A 155 -15.09 -1.32 4.66
N ASN A 156 -15.48 -0.88 3.46
CA ASN A 156 -16.44 0.19 3.22
C ASN A 156 -17.62 -0.27 2.33
N LEU A 157 -17.95 -1.57 2.34
CA LEU A 157 -19.05 -2.11 1.53
C LEU A 157 -20.40 -1.53 1.93
N PHE A 158 -20.65 -1.44 3.24
CA PHE A 158 -21.90 -0.97 3.83
C PHE A 158 -21.74 0.40 4.48
N ASP A 159 -22.84 0.99 4.94
CA ASP A 159 -22.85 2.29 5.62
C ASP A 159 -22.11 2.26 6.95
N THR A 160 -22.15 1.12 7.64
CA THR A 160 -21.46 0.97 8.92
C THR A 160 -20.27 0.02 8.83
N ILE A 161 -19.25 0.32 9.62
CA ILE A 161 -18.09 -0.54 9.83
C ILE A 161 -18.53 -1.93 10.34
N ASN A 162 -19.52 -1.98 11.23
CA ASN A 162 -19.97 -3.24 11.82
C ASN A 162 -20.61 -4.17 10.79
N GLU A 163 -21.45 -3.64 9.90
CA GLU A 163 -22.03 -4.43 8.80
C GLU A 163 -20.95 -4.95 7.85
N SER A 164 -19.96 -4.11 7.53
CA SER A 164 -18.82 -4.51 6.69
C SER A 164 -17.99 -5.61 7.37
N LYS A 165 -17.70 -5.51 8.67
CA LYS A 165 -17.05 -6.56 9.46
C LYS A 165 -17.84 -7.87 9.45
N GLU A 166 -19.15 -7.80 9.70
CA GLU A 166 -20.03 -8.97 9.73
C GLU A 166 -20.05 -9.67 8.35
N TYR A 167 -20.15 -8.90 7.28
CA TYR A 167 -20.09 -9.44 5.92
C TYR A 167 -18.73 -10.08 5.61
N LEU A 168 -17.62 -9.44 5.95
CA LEU A 168 -16.28 -10.00 5.76
C LEU A 168 -16.08 -11.29 6.56
N SER A 169 -16.57 -11.35 7.80
CA SER A 169 -16.52 -12.57 8.60
C SER A 169 -17.33 -13.71 7.97
N LYS A 170 -18.60 -13.45 7.62
CA LYS A 170 -19.49 -14.49 7.07
C LYS A 170 -19.07 -14.97 5.69
N THR A 171 -18.65 -14.07 4.82
CA THR A 171 -18.43 -14.37 3.38
C THR A 171 -16.99 -14.80 3.09
N CYS A 172 -16.02 -14.20 3.78
CA CYS A 172 -14.60 -14.47 3.58
C CYS A 172 -13.96 -15.29 4.71
N GLY A 173 -14.66 -15.51 5.83
CA GLY A 173 -14.19 -16.34 6.93
C GLY A 173 -13.16 -15.67 7.84
N PHE A 174 -13.08 -14.34 7.84
CA PHE A 174 -12.20 -13.61 8.76
C PHE A 174 -12.67 -13.77 10.21
N THR A 175 -11.72 -14.08 11.08
CA THR A 175 -11.93 -14.10 12.54
C THR A 175 -11.94 -12.68 13.11
N ASP A 176 -12.55 -12.49 14.27
CA ASP A 176 -12.60 -11.17 14.93
C ASP A 176 -11.20 -10.57 15.12
N LYS A 177 -10.23 -11.39 15.54
CA LYS A 177 -8.83 -10.96 15.72
C LYS A 177 -8.18 -10.53 14.40
N GLU A 178 -8.45 -11.24 13.30
CA GLU A 178 -7.96 -10.85 11.98
C GLU A 178 -8.60 -9.55 11.52
N LEU A 179 -9.91 -9.37 11.77
CA LEU A 179 -10.61 -8.12 11.48
C LEU A 179 -10.06 -6.96 12.29
N GLU A 180 -9.78 -7.13 13.58
CA GLU A 180 -9.12 -6.09 14.39
C GLU A 180 -7.82 -5.63 13.72
N THR A 181 -6.96 -6.58 13.34
CA THR A 181 -5.67 -6.28 12.69
C THR A 181 -5.85 -5.60 11.32
N LEU A 182 -6.81 -6.03 10.51
CA LEU A 182 -7.09 -5.42 9.22
C LEU A 182 -7.56 -3.96 9.38
N TYR A 183 -8.38 -3.70 10.40
CA TYR A 183 -8.96 -2.40 10.65
C TYR A 183 -7.98 -1.41 11.30
N ASP A 184 -6.80 -1.85 11.75
CA ASP A 184 -5.69 -0.92 12.09
C ASP A 184 -5.27 -0.07 10.88
N ASN A 185 -5.44 -0.61 9.67
CA ASN A 185 -5.22 0.09 8.39
C ASN A 185 -6.53 0.57 7.74
N TYR A 186 -7.62 0.67 8.51
CA TYR A 186 -8.88 1.19 7.99
C TYR A 186 -8.72 2.63 7.50
N ARG A 187 -9.31 2.91 6.35
CA ARG A 187 -9.50 4.26 5.84
C ARG A 187 -10.82 4.35 5.07
N PRO A 188 -11.51 5.50 5.08
CA PRO A 188 -12.65 5.70 4.21
C PRO A 188 -12.22 5.64 2.74
N LEU A 189 -13.18 5.36 1.86
CA LEU A 189 -12.94 5.46 0.42
C LEU A 189 -12.59 6.89 0.04
N GLY A 190 -11.66 7.04 -0.91
CA GLY A 190 -11.37 8.32 -1.54
C GLY A 190 -12.64 8.92 -2.13
N ALA A 191 -12.72 10.25 -2.17
CA ALA A 191 -13.95 10.97 -2.52
C ALA A 191 -14.58 10.50 -3.85
N CYS A 192 -13.77 10.28 -4.88
CA CYS A 192 -14.25 9.78 -6.17
C CYS A 192 -14.77 8.35 -6.10
N SER A 193 -14.05 7.46 -5.41
CA SER A 193 -14.46 6.07 -5.21
C SER A 193 -15.75 5.97 -4.39
N GLY A 194 -15.85 6.75 -3.32
CA GLY A 194 -17.04 6.81 -2.47
C GLY A 194 -18.26 7.36 -3.20
N TYR A 195 -18.09 8.39 -4.04
CA TYR A 195 -19.16 8.93 -4.87
C TYR A 195 -19.72 7.87 -5.84
N ILE A 196 -18.84 7.23 -6.61
CA ILE A 196 -19.23 6.18 -7.57
C ILE A 196 -19.89 5.00 -6.85
N TRP A 197 -19.33 4.58 -5.71
CA TRP A 197 -19.89 3.48 -4.92
C TRP A 197 -21.31 3.77 -4.41
N ASN A 198 -21.57 5.01 -3.98
CA ASN A 198 -22.89 5.42 -3.54
C ASN A 198 -23.91 5.46 -4.70
N ASP A 199 -23.49 5.90 -5.89
CA ASP A 199 -24.38 5.88 -7.07
C ASP A 199 -24.72 4.45 -7.51
N ILE A 200 -23.73 3.54 -7.46
CA ILE A 200 -23.96 2.11 -7.69
C ILE A 200 -24.97 1.57 -6.67
N ARG A 201 -24.79 1.89 -5.38
CA ARG A 201 -25.70 1.47 -4.31
C ARG A 201 -27.13 1.95 -4.57
N ASN A 202 -27.30 3.22 -4.94
CA ASN A 202 -28.62 3.79 -5.24
C ASN A 202 -29.26 3.10 -6.45
N TYR A 203 -28.47 2.82 -7.49
CA TYR A 203 -28.93 2.15 -8.70
C TYR A 203 -29.39 0.70 -8.44
N THR A 204 -28.68 -0.04 -7.60
CA THR A 204 -29.00 -1.45 -7.27
C THR A 204 -29.96 -1.60 -6.09
N GLY A 205 -30.42 -0.50 -5.50
CA GLY A 205 -31.24 -0.54 -4.28
C GLY A 205 -30.52 -1.14 -3.07
N GLY A 206 -29.18 -1.06 -3.05
CA GLY A 206 -28.35 -1.59 -1.97
C GLY A 206 -28.13 -3.10 -1.99
N ASN A 207 -28.50 -3.80 -3.07
CA ASN A 207 -28.20 -5.22 -3.20
C ASN A 207 -26.70 -5.43 -3.43
N ILE A 208 -26.02 -6.06 -2.45
CA ILE A 208 -24.56 -6.23 -2.48
C ILE A 208 -24.07 -7.06 -3.67
N ASP A 209 -24.77 -8.13 -4.06
CA ASP A 209 -24.35 -8.99 -5.16
C ASP A 209 -24.41 -8.22 -6.49
N ASP A 210 -25.44 -7.40 -6.68
CA ASP A 210 -25.56 -6.53 -7.84
C ASP A 210 -24.50 -5.41 -7.81
N MET A 211 -24.22 -4.81 -6.65
CA MET A 211 -23.18 -3.79 -6.51
C MET A 211 -21.80 -4.35 -6.87
N LEU A 212 -21.48 -5.56 -6.40
CA LEU A 212 -20.21 -6.23 -6.67
C LEU A 212 -20.03 -6.60 -8.14
N SER A 213 -21.10 -6.67 -8.95
CA SER A 213 -21.00 -6.85 -10.40
C SER A 213 -20.40 -5.65 -11.15
N PHE A 214 -20.27 -4.50 -10.48
CA PHE A 214 -19.61 -3.31 -11.01
C PHE A 214 -18.10 -3.30 -10.69
N ILE A 215 -17.56 -4.29 -9.97
CA ILE A 215 -16.19 -4.26 -9.45
C ILE A 215 -15.34 -5.36 -10.06
N ASP A 216 -14.28 -4.96 -10.77
CA ASP A 216 -13.15 -5.85 -11.11
C ASP A 216 -11.95 -5.52 -10.23
N VAL A 217 -11.11 -6.52 -9.97
CA VAL A 217 -9.82 -6.32 -9.29
C VAL A 217 -8.68 -6.45 -10.29
N VAL A 218 -7.93 -5.38 -10.47
CA VAL A 218 -6.83 -5.29 -11.45
C VAL A 218 -5.49 -5.03 -10.77
N PRO A 219 -4.36 -5.52 -11.31
CA PRO A 219 -3.05 -5.24 -10.74
C PRO A 219 -2.65 -3.77 -10.96
N VAL A 220 -2.01 -3.16 -9.97
CA VAL A 220 -1.43 -1.82 -10.11
C VAL A 220 -0.27 -1.88 -11.10
N PRO A 221 -0.17 -0.98 -12.09
CA PRO A 221 0.93 -0.95 -13.03
C PRO A 221 2.25 -0.63 -12.33
N LEU A 222 3.24 -1.52 -12.48
CA LEU A 222 4.61 -1.31 -12.00
C LEU A 222 5.43 -0.57 -13.08
N THR A 223 5.04 0.65 -13.42
CA THR A 223 5.83 1.50 -14.32
C THR A 223 6.84 2.30 -13.53
N GLU A 224 8.05 2.47 -14.07
CA GLU A 224 9.01 3.42 -13.49
C GLU A 224 8.42 4.83 -13.55
N SER A 225 8.43 5.54 -12.43
CA SER A 225 8.15 6.97 -12.45
C SER A 225 9.26 7.65 -13.25
N LEU A 226 8.89 8.61 -14.10
CA LEU A 226 9.81 9.34 -14.99
C LEU A 226 10.86 10.22 -14.26
N GLY A 227 10.95 10.15 -12.93
CA GLY A 227 12.02 10.81 -12.19
C GLY A 227 11.84 10.78 -10.67
N THR A 228 12.95 11.05 -9.97
CA THR A 228 12.95 11.49 -8.58
C THR A 228 12.67 12.99 -8.56
N VAL A 229 11.57 13.41 -7.92
CA VAL A 229 11.29 14.84 -7.71
C VAL A 229 12.20 15.34 -6.59
N THR A 230 13.32 15.96 -6.95
CA THR A 230 14.22 16.58 -5.97
C THR A 230 13.79 18.00 -5.66
N GLY A 231 13.23 18.23 -4.48
CA GLY A 231 13.04 19.59 -3.95
C GLY A 231 14.37 20.18 -3.49
N LYS A 232 14.80 21.30 -4.08
CA LYS A 232 15.96 22.06 -3.58
C LYS A 232 15.48 23.01 -2.48
N TYR A 233 15.61 22.58 -1.24
CA TYR A 233 15.39 23.45 -0.08
C TYR A 233 16.71 23.75 0.61
N PRO A 234 17.10 25.02 0.78
CA PRO A 234 18.18 25.39 1.69
C PRO A 234 17.84 24.84 3.08
N ALA A 235 18.82 24.26 3.79
CA ALA A 235 18.58 23.65 5.10
C ALA A 235 17.94 24.62 6.11
N LYS A 236 18.20 25.93 5.95
CA LYS A 236 17.61 27.03 6.74
C LYS A 236 16.12 27.29 6.47
N ASP A 237 15.60 26.84 5.34
CA ASP A 237 14.23 27.13 4.88
C ASP A 237 13.30 25.90 5.06
N LYS A 238 13.76 24.89 5.82
CA LYS A 238 12.94 23.73 6.19
C LYS A 238 11.94 24.14 7.26
N MET A 239 10.76 24.61 6.85
CA MET A 239 9.56 24.44 7.67
C MET A 239 9.01 23.05 7.39
N THR A 240 8.98 22.19 8.41
CA THR A 240 8.34 20.87 8.33
C THR A 240 6.83 21.06 8.48
N SER A 241 6.08 21.02 7.37
CA SER A 241 4.65 20.72 7.43
C SER A 241 4.47 19.21 7.55
N SER A 242 3.47 18.80 8.31
CA SER A 242 3.12 17.40 8.53
C SER A 242 2.62 16.77 7.22
N ALA A 243 2.87 15.47 7.04
CA ALA A 243 2.31 14.70 5.91
C ALA A 243 0.78 14.62 5.96
N VAL A 244 0.16 14.94 7.10
CA VAL A 244 -1.30 15.03 7.28
C VAL A 244 -1.91 16.24 6.52
N ASP A 245 -1.09 17.23 6.16
CA ASP A 245 -1.56 18.45 5.47
C ASP A 245 -1.50 18.34 3.92
N LEU A 246 -1.12 17.19 3.36
CA LEU A 246 -1.02 16.91 1.91
C LEU A 246 -1.91 15.72 1.50
#